data_AF-A0A4R4N740-F1
#
_entry.id   AF-A0A4R4N740-F1
#
_cell.length_a   1.000
_cell.length_b   1.000
_cell.length_c   1.000
_cell.angle_alpha   90.00
_cell.angle_beta   90.00
_cell.angle_gamma   90.00
#
_symmetry.space_group_name_H-M   'P 1'
#
loop_
_entity.id
_entity.type
_entity.pdbx_description
1 polymer ?
#
loop_
_entity_poly.entity_id
_entity_poly.type
_entity_poly.pdbx_seq_one_letter_code
_entity_poly.pdbx_strand_id
1 'polypeptide(L)'
;MEEFRIKAGSFPRFVTPFIALLILFFVVILLLGAIFTGSTALGAVIGLLATGALLAVLAAKHRRMSSGTVVRFTEEGVELTDSLGFRVHLRWPDITRIDVVDTQLANPRRVGRPGGVRVRAQALRSVGLIGWGLRTVPPRIPGWMRDRLARVPVDPATGRPEVTIPLGEFDPLWQRGRMGDWVRHHRPDLMGR
;
A
#
# COMPACT_ATOMS: atom_id res chain seq x y z
N MET A 1 -25.78 0.19 -1.80
CA MET A 1 -24.40 -0.30 -2.06
C MET A 1 -23.71 0.70 -2.97
N GLU A 2 -22.49 1.10 -2.62
CA GLU A 2 -21.69 2.03 -3.41
C GLU A 2 -20.25 1.54 -3.57
N GLU A 3 -19.71 1.63 -4.79
CA GLU A 3 -18.34 1.19 -5.10
C GLU A 3 -17.38 2.38 -5.28
N PHE A 4 -16.17 2.23 -4.76
CA PHE A 4 -15.08 3.19 -4.86
C PHE A 4 -13.81 2.51 -5.40
N ARG A 5 -13.14 3.20 -6.32
CA ARG A 5 -11.90 2.75 -6.95
C ARG A 5 -10.80 3.77 -6.73
N ILE A 6 -9.55 3.32 -6.84
CA ILE A 6 -8.39 4.20 -6.69
C ILE A 6 -8.42 5.28 -7.78
N LYS A 7 -8.39 6.55 -7.37
CA LYS A 7 -8.38 7.68 -8.30
C LYS A 7 -7.14 7.66 -9.19
N ALA A 8 -7.34 8.07 -10.45
CA ALA A 8 -6.24 8.35 -11.38
C ALA A 8 -5.34 9.46 -10.82
N GLY A 9 -4.02 9.35 -11.05
CA GLY A 9 -3.04 10.33 -10.55
C GLY A 9 -2.44 10.04 -9.17
N SER A 10 -2.77 8.90 -8.54
CA SER A 10 -2.16 8.45 -7.28
C SER A 10 -0.75 7.86 -7.43
N PHE A 11 -0.22 7.79 -8.67
CA PHE A 11 1.09 7.21 -8.96
C PHE A 11 2.27 7.86 -8.23
N PRO A 12 2.39 9.20 -8.13
CA PRO A 12 3.50 9.82 -7.39
C PRO A 12 3.54 9.33 -5.93
N ARG A 13 2.38 9.29 -5.27
CA ARG A 13 2.24 8.79 -3.90
C ARG A 13 2.61 7.30 -3.79
N PHE A 14 2.28 6.51 -4.82
CA PHE A 14 2.65 5.10 -4.89
C PHE A 14 4.18 4.89 -5.03
N VAL A 15 4.87 5.78 -5.75
CA VAL A 15 6.33 5.71 -5.98
C VAL A 15 7.12 6.26 -4.79
N THR A 16 6.58 7.20 -4.01
CA THR A 16 7.26 7.84 -2.87
C THR A 16 8.01 6.87 -1.96
N PRO A 17 7.44 5.72 -1.53
CA PRO A 17 8.14 4.78 -0.66
C PRO A 17 9.37 4.10 -1.28
N PHE A 18 9.54 4.18 -2.60
CA PHE A 18 10.62 3.56 -3.36
C PHE A 18 11.72 4.55 -3.78
N ILE A 19 11.56 5.86 -3.57
CA ILE A 19 12.49 6.89 -4.06
C ILE A 19 13.94 6.60 -3.63
N ALA A 20 14.18 6.30 -2.34
CA ALA A 20 15.53 6.02 -1.85
C ALA A 20 16.16 4.76 -2.50
N LEU A 21 15.34 3.75 -2.80
CA LEU A 21 15.79 2.54 -3.51
C LEU A 21 16.10 2.85 -4.98
N LEU A 22 15.27 3.66 -5.64
CA LEU A 22 15.47 4.08 -7.03
C LEU A 22 16.75 4.93 -7.18
N ILE A 23 17.01 5.85 -6.24
CA ILE A 23 18.24 6.64 -6.20
C ILE A 23 19.45 5.73 -6.00
N LEU A 24 19.40 4.82 -5.03
CA LEU A 24 20.50 3.88 -4.80
C LEU A 24 20.76 3.02 -6.04
N PHE A 25 19.71 2.50 -6.66
CA PHE A 25 19.80 1.72 -7.89
C PHE A 25 20.45 2.53 -9.02
N PHE A 26 20.00 3.77 -9.24
CA PHE A 26 20.58 4.68 -10.22
C PHE A 26 22.08 4.87 -10.00
N VAL A 27 22.50 5.18 -8.77
CA VAL A 27 23.92 5.38 -8.42
C VAL A 27 24.73 4.12 -8.69
N VAL A 28 24.23 2.94 -8.31
CA VAL A 28 24.92 1.67 -8.55
C VAL A 28 25.11 1.41 -10.04
N ILE A 29 24.05 1.56 -10.85
CA ILE A 29 24.14 1.32 -12.30
C ILE A 29 25.01 2.36 -12.99
N LEU A 30 24.95 3.63 -12.55
CA LEU A 30 25.82 4.68 -13.06
C LEU A 30 27.29 4.34 -12.84
N LEU A 31 27.66 3.94 -11.62
CA LEU A 31 29.04 3.60 -11.28
C LEU A 31 29.53 2.37 -12.06
N LEU A 32 28.71 1.32 -12.15
CA LEU A 32 29.03 0.14 -12.94
C LEU A 32 29.21 0.50 -14.42
N GLY A 33 28.26 1.26 -14.99
CA GLY A 33 28.33 1.70 -16.37
C GLY A 33 29.57 2.54 -16.65
N ALA A 34 29.93 3.47 -15.75
CA ALA A 34 31.14 4.28 -15.87
C ALA A 34 32.42 3.43 -15.84
N ILE A 35 32.50 2.44 -14.95
CA ILE A 35 33.64 1.51 -14.86
C ILE A 35 33.76 0.67 -16.13
N PHE A 36 32.68 0.07 -16.61
CA PHE A 36 32.73 -0.83 -17.77
C PHE A 36 32.93 -0.11 -19.11
N THR A 37 32.47 1.14 -19.22
CA THR A 37 32.60 1.92 -20.46
C THR A 37 33.78 2.89 -20.45
N GLY A 38 34.42 3.10 -19.30
CA GLY A 38 35.43 4.15 -19.11
C GLY A 38 34.87 5.58 -19.21
N SER A 39 33.54 5.76 -19.24
CA SER A 39 32.89 7.05 -19.47
C SER A 39 31.75 7.30 -18.49
N THR A 40 31.86 8.35 -17.67
CA THR A 40 30.81 8.78 -16.74
C THR A 40 29.53 9.17 -17.47
N ALA A 41 29.64 9.77 -18.67
CA ALA A 41 28.49 10.14 -19.47
C ALA A 41 27.69 8.91 -19.94
N LEU A 42 28.38 7.88 -20.45
CA LEU A 42 27.73 6.63 -20.83
C LEU A 42 27.14 5.90 -19.61
N GLY A 43 27.86 5.89 -18.49
CA GLY A 43 27.34 5.37 -17.22
C GLY A 43 26.05 6.05 -16.79
N ALA A 44 25.97 7.38 -16.89
CA ALA A 44 24.76 8.14 -16.56
C ALA A 44 23.58 7.79 -17.48
N VAL A 45 23.79 7.67 -18.79
CA VAL A 45 22.76 7.25 -19.75
C VAL A 45 22.24 5.84 -19.40
N ILE A 46 23.13 4.88 -19.15
CA ILE A 46 22.75 3.51 -18.76
C ILE A 46 21.97 3.52 -17.44
N GLY A 47 22.41 4.29 -16.46
CA GLY A 47 21.72 4.47 -15.17
C GLY A 47 20.31 5.02 -15.33
N LEU A 48 20.14 6.05 -16.17
CA LEU A 48 18.82 6.65 -16.45
C LEU A 48 17.90 5.66 -17.15
N LEU A 49 18.39 4.94 -18.17
CA LEU A 49 17.62 3.94 -18.89
C LEU A 49 17.17 2.79 -17.97
N ALA A 50 18.07 2.24 -17.17
CA ALA A 50 17.75 1.17 -16.23
C ALA A 50 16.73 1.63 -15.17
N THR A 51 16.91 2.84 -14.64
CA THR A 51 15.99 3.41 -13.64
C THR A 51 14.62 3.71 -14.26
N GLY A 52 14.59 4.22 -15.48
CA GLY A 52 13.37 4.43 -16.27
C GLY A 52 12.61 3.12 -16.52
N ALA A 53 13.31 2.04 -16.85
CA ALA A 53 12.70 0.72 -17.00
C ALA A 53 12.06 0.23 -15.68
N LEU A 54 12.74 0.42 -14.55
CA LEU A 54 12.19 0.05 -13.24
C LEU A 54 10.98 0.90 -12.85
N LEU A 55 10.98 2.20 -13.17
CA LEU A 55 9.83 3.08 -13.02
C LEU A 55 8.65 2.62 -13.89
N ALA A 56 8.90 2.17 -15.12
CA ALA A 56 7.86 1.62 -15.99
C ALA A 56 7.25 0.33 -15.40
N VAL A 57 8.07 -0.54 -14.79
CA VAL A 57 7.58 -1.72 -14.06
C VAL A 57 6.70 -1.32 -12.87
N LEU A 58 7.10 -0.31 -12.09
CA LEU A 58 6.29 0.22 -11.00
C LEU A 58 4.97 0.84 -11.50
N ALA A 59 5.00 1.56 -12.61
CA ALA A 59 3.80 2.12 -13.25
C ALA A 59 2.85 1.03 -13.72
N ALA A 60 3.36 -0.02 -14.36
CA ALA A 60 2.57 -1.17 -14.78
C ALA A 60 1.96 -1.89 -13.56
N LYS A 61 2.73 -2.08 -12.48
CA LYS A 61 2.23 -2.65 -11.22
C LYS A 61 1.12 -1.79 -10.61
N HIS A 62 1.34 -0.47 -10.53
CA HIS A 62 0.35 0.46 -10.01
C HIS A 62 -0.95 0.41 -10.82
N ARG A 63 -0.88 0.43 -12.15
CA ARG A 63 -2.06 0.33 -13.03
C ARG A 63 -2.86 -0.95 -12.79
N ARG A 64 -2.19 -2.09 -12.60
CA ARG A 64 -2.87 -3.36 -12.29
C ARG A 64 -3.58 -3.32 -10.93
N MET A 65 -2.94 -2.73 -9.93
CA MET A 65 -3.55 -2.61 -8.59
C MET A 65 -4.69 -1.59 -8.60
N SER A 66 -4.54 -0.44 -9.25
CA SER A 66 -5.57 0.59 -9.28
C SER A 66 -6.82 0.16 -10.04
N SER A 67 -6.67 -0.67 -11.08
CA SER A 67 -7.82 -1.20 -11.82
C SER A 67 -8.54 -2.34 -11.09
N GLY A 68 -7.80 -3.15 -10.32
CA GLY A 68 -8.35 -4.34 -9.65
C GLY A 68 -8.76 -4.15 -8.19
N THR A 69 -8.31 -3.08 -7.52
CA THR A 69 -8.66 -2.82 -6.13
C THR A 69 -9.93 -1.97 -6.02
N VAL A 70 -10.93 -2.51 -5.32
CA VAL A 70 -12.26 -1.91 -5.14
C VAL A 70 -12.62 -1.94 -3.67
N VAL A 71 -13.20 -0.84 -3.17
CA VAL A 71 -13.89 -0.80 -1.89
C VAL A 71 -15.39 -0.67 -2.12
N ARG A 72 -16.18 -1.45 -1.41
CA ARG A 72 -17.64 -1.40 -1.45
C ARG A 72 -18.19 -1.03 -0.09
N PHE A 73 -19.10 -0.08 -0.08
CA PHE A 73 -19.88 0.30 1.09
C PHE A 73 -21.28 -0.28 0.95
N THR A 74 -21.71 -0.99 1.99
CA THR A 74 -23.01 -1.68 2.07
C THR A 74 -23.67 -1.30 3.39
N GLU A 75 -24.95 -1.64 3.55
CA GLU A 75 -25.66 -1.47 4.82
C GLU A 75 -25.04 -2.29 5.97
N GLU A 76 -24.32 -3.38 5.65
CA GLU A 76 -23.70 -4.25 6.66
C GLU A 76 -22.32 -3.76 7.09
N GLY A 77 -21.58 -3.12 6.17
CA GLY A 77 -20.21 -2.70 6.40
C GLY A 77 -19.45 -2.30 5.15
N VAL A 78 -18.13 -2.36 5.27
CA VAL A 78 -17.18 -2.00 4.22
C VAL A 78 -16.38 -3.21 3.80
N GLU A 79 -16.32 -3.44 2.51
CA GLU A 79 -15.55 -4.51 1.89
C GLU A 79 -14.42 -3.95 1.05
N LEU A 80 -13.25 -4.55 1.13
CA LEU A 80 -12.12 -4.27 0.24
C LEU A 80 -11.76 -5.55 -0.49
N THR A 81 -11.66 -5.48 -1.81
CA THR A 81 -11.13 -6.55 -2.66
C THR A 81 -9.97 -6.00 -3.46
N ASP A 82 -8.83 -6.66 -3.47
CA ASP A 82 -7.67 -6.28 -4.27
C ASP A 82 -7.53 -7.10 -5.57
N SER A 83 -6.63 -6.65 -6.44
CA SER A 83 -6.30 -7.34 -7.70
C SER A 83 -5.67 -8.74 -7.55
N LEU A 84 -5.24 -9.11 -6.34
CA LEU A 84 -4.53 -10.37 -6.04
C LEU A 84 -5.43 -11.37 -5.31
N GLY A 85 -6.69 -11.03 -5.04
CA GLY A 85 -7.65 -11.89 -4.36
C GLY A 85 -7.68 -11.73 -2.83
N PHE A 86 -6.99 -10.73 -2.28
CA PHE A 86 -7.16 -10.35 -0.88
C PHE A 86 -8.54 -9.73 -0.70
N ARG A 87 -9.27 -10.18 0.32
CA ARG A 87 -10.58 -9.62 0.69
C ARG A 87 -10.61 -9.30 2.16
N VAL A 88 -11.14 -8.12 2.47
CA VAL A 88 -11.41 -7.68 3.84
C VAL A 88 -12.87 -7.33 3.92
N HIS A 89 -13.54 -7.79 4.96
CA HIS A 89 -14.90 -7.38 5.28
C HIS A 89 -14.93 -6.87 6.72
N LEU A 90 -15.39 -5.64 6.90
CA LEU A 90 -15.47 -4.96 8.19
C LEU A 90 -16.89 -4.44 8.39
N ARG A 91 -17.64 -5.03 9.32
CA ARG A 91 -19.01 -4.61 9.60
C ARG A 91 -19.02 -3.29 10.32
N TRP A 92 -20.09 -2.50 10.16
CA TRP A 92 -20.19 -1.18 10.80
C TRP A 92 -20.00 -1.22 12.33
N PRO A 93 -20.61 -2.15 13.09
CA PRO A 93 -20.41 -2.21 14.53
C PRO A 93 -18.98 -2.61 14.93
N ASP A 94 -18.28 -3.33 14.05
CA ASP A 94 -16.96 -3.89 14.33
C ASP A 94 -15.81 -2.89 14.04
N ILE A 95 -16.12 -1.73 13.47
CA ILE A 95 -15.15 -0.64 13.28
C ILE A 95 -14.78 -0.06 14.66
N THR A 96 -13.50 0.02 14.97
CA THR A 96 -13.06 0.52 16.29
C THR A 96 -12.60 1.97 16.22
N ARG A 97 -11.97 2.37 15.11
CA ARG A 97 -11.40 3.72 14.95
C ARG A 97 -11.12 4.06 13.49
N ILE A 98 -10.94 5.36 13.26
CA ILE A 98 -10.36 5.93 12.04
C ILE A 98 -8.93 6.37 12.40
N ASP A 99 -7.93 5.85 11.70
CA ASP A 99 -6.52 6.15 12.00
C ASP A 99 -5.64 5.91 10.76
N VAL A 100 -4.35 6.22 10.88
CA VAL A 100 -3.34 5.96 9.86
C VAL A 100 -3.08 4.45 9.75
N VAL A 101 -3.27 3.95 8.53
CA VAL A 101 -3.02 2.56 8.13
C VAL A 101 -1.72 2.49 7.32
N ASP A 102 -0.87 1.52 7.66
CA ASP A 102 0.39 1.22 6.97
C ASP A 102 0.21 0.08 5.95
N THR A 103 0.08 0.43 4.67
CA THR A 103 0.03 -0.51 3.54
C THR A 103 1.44 -0.86 3.07
N GLN A 104 1.81 -2.13 3.19
CA GLN A 104 3.15 -2.60 2.84
C GLN A 104 3.16 -3.20 1.43
N LEU A 105 3.70 -2.45 0.46
CA LEU A 105 3.68 -2.80 -0.97
C LEU A 105 4.80 -3.77 -1.41
N ALA A 106 5.83 -3.92 -0.57
CA ALA A 106 7.02 -4.72 -0.81
C ALA A 106 7.64 -5.21 0.50
N ASN A 107 8.49 -6.22 0.44
CA ASN A 107 9.20 -6.74 1.62
C ASN A 107 9.99 -5.60 2.31
N PRO A 108 9.78 -5.34 3.62
CA PRO A 108 10.43 -4.27 4.36
C PRO A 108 11.92 -4.53 4.69
N ARG A 109 12.53 -5.56 4.09
CA ARG A 109 13.96 -5.87 4.25
C ARG A 109 14.83 -4.69 3.82
N ARG A 110 15.87 -4.43 4.61
CA ARG A 110 16.89 -3.42 4.31
C ARG A 110 17.84 -3.94 3.22
N VAL A 111 18.12 -3.10 2.22
CA VAL A 111 19.06 -3.33 1.11
C VAL A 111 20.26 -2.40 1.29
N GLY A 112 21.48 -2.92 1.10
CA GLY A 112 22.73 -2.20 1.30
C GLY A 112 23.75 -3.04 2.07
N ARG A 113 24.89 -2.43 2.42
CA ARG A 113 26.00 -3.13 3.09
C ARG A 113 25.84 -3.12 4.63
N PRO A 114 26.19 -4.20 5.34
CA PRO A 114 26.43 -4.14 6.79
C PRO A 114 27.51 -3.12 7.15
N GLY A 115 27.22 -2.23 8.11
CA GLY A 115 28.12 -1.13 8.49
C GLY A 115 28.08 0.10 7.56
N GLY A 116 27.26 0.10 6.50
CA GLY A 116 27.09 1.23 5.58
C GLY A 116 25.65 1.68 5.41
N VAL A 117 25.39 2.50 4.38
CA VAL A 117 24.04 2.98 4.06
C VAL A 117 23.11 1.81 3.73
N ARG A 118 21.94 1.81 4.37
CA ARG A 118 20.89 0.81 4.18
C ARG A 118 19.56 1.50 3.93
N VAL A 119 18.91 1.14 2.84
CA VAL A 119 17.59 1.66 2.44
C VAL A 119 16.54 0.56 2.51
N ARG A 120 15.28 0.93 2.68
CA ARG A 120 14.14 0.01 2.61
C ARG A 120 12.96 0.70 1.95
N ALA A 121 12.09 -0.08 1.31
CA ALA A 121 10.79 0.43 0.90
C ALA A 121 9.98 0.76 2.17
N GLN A 122 9.47 1.98 2.26
CA GLN A 122 8.61 2.37 3.38
C GLN A 122 7.19 1.83 3.16
N ALA A 123 6.39 1.81 4.22
CA ALA A 123 4.96 1.59 4.09
C ALA A 123 4.29 2.83 3.46
N LEU A 124 3.25 2.60 2.68
CA LEU A 124 2.35 3.65 2.25
C LEU A 124 1.38 3.95 3.39
N ARG A 125 1.37 5.20 3.85
CA ARG A 125 0.51 5.67 4.93
C ARG A 125 -0.73 6.34 4.37
N SER A 126 -1.90 5.98 4.89
CA SER A 126 -3.15 6.70 4.58
C SER A 126 -4.15 6.56 5.73
N VAL A 127 -5.08 7.51 5.88
CA VAL A 127 -6.14 7.40 6.89
C VAL A 127 -7.19 6.42 6.39
N GLY A 128 -7.59 5.48 7.23
CA GLY A 128 -8.53 4.42 6.89
C GLY A 128 -9.34 3.95 8.09
N LEU A 129 -10.11 2.87 7.85
CA LEU A 129 -10.92 2.22 8.87
C LEU A 129 -10.14 1.08 9.50
N ILE A 130 -10.23 0.95 10.83
CA ILE A 130 -9.61 -0.14 11.59
C ILE A 130 -10.65 -0.79 12.48
N GLY A 131 -10.69 -2.12 12.50
CA GLY A 131 -11.55 -2.86 13.41
C GLY A 131 -11.41 -4.37 13.31
N TRP A 132 -12.33 -5.10 13.92
CA TRP A 132 -12.28 -6.56 14.01
C TRP A 132 -13.09 -7.20 12.89
N GLY A 133 -12.41 -7.76 11.89
CA GLY A 133 -13.08 -8.14 10.65
C GLY A 133 -12.64 -9.48 10.10
N LEU A 134 -13.25 -9.83 8.97
CA LEU A 134 -12.87 -11.01 8.22
C LEU A 134 -11.80 -10.65 7.21
N ARG A 135 -10.84 -11.55 7.04
CA ARG A 135 -9.76 -11.42 6.06
C ARG A 135 -9.60 -12.73 5.30
N THR A 136 -9.86 -12.68 4.01
CA THR A 136 -9.54 -13.78 3.08
C THR A 136 -8.24 -13.45 2.38
N VAL A 137 -7.28 -14.37 2.50
CA VAL A 137 -5.94 -14.23 1.94
C VAL A 137 -5.84 -15.17 0.73
N PRO A 138 -5.26 -14.73 -0.40
CA PRO A 138 -5.08 -15.63 -1.54
C PRO A 138 -4.14 -16.79 -1.19
N PRO A 139 -4.26 -17.95 -1.86
CA PRO A 139 -3.53 -19.17 -1.47
C PRO A 139 -2.00 -19.02 -1.58
N ARG A 140 -1.53 -18.13 -2.46
CA ARG A 140 -0.10 -17.86 -2.67
C ARG A 140 0.24 -16.44 -2.22
N ILE A 141 0.63 -16.31 -0.96
CA ILE A 141 1.26 -15.08 -0.44
C ILE A 141 2.74 -15.30 -0.11
N PRO A 142 3.59 -14.27 -0.30
CA PRO A 142 4.97 -14.27 0.17
C PRO A 142 5.08 -14.60 1.67
N GLY A 143 6.13 -15.34 2.06
CA GLY A 143 6.36 -15.74 3.46
C GLY A 143 6.37 -14.56 4.44
N TRP A 144 7.06 -13.46 4.09
CA TRP A 144 7.11 -12.25 4.93
C TRP A 144 5.73 -11.65 5.21
N MET A 145 4.78 -11.77 4.26
CA MET A 145 3.42 -11.29 4.44
C MET A 145 2.63 -12.23 5.33
N ARG A 146 2.83 -13.55 5.20
CA ARG A 146 2.25 -14.56 6.10
C ARG A 146 2.65 -14.30 7.55
N ASP A 147 3.95 -14.10 7.78
CA ASP A 147 4.49 -13.82 9.11
C ASP A 147 3.93 -12.51 9.69
N ARG A 148 3.73 -11.49 8.84
CA ARG A 148 3.11 -10.23 9.26
C ARG A 148 1.65 -10.44 9.65
N LEU A 149 0.87 -11.14 8.83
CA LEU A 149 -0.56 -11.38 9.08
C LEU A 149 -0.79 -12.25 10.33
N ALA A 150 0.14 -13.16 10.64
CA ALA A 150 0.10 -13.99 11.86
C ALA A 150 0.37 -13.19 13.15
N ARG A 151 1.02 -12.03 13.06
CA ARG A 151 1.31 -11.14 14.20
C ARG A 151 0.25 -10.07 14.42
N VAL A 152 -0.78 -10.02 13.58
CA VAL A 152 -1.85 -9.03 13.70
C VAL A 152 -2.66 -9.34 14.98
N PRO A 153 -3.04 -8.32 15.77
CA PRO A 153 -3.89 -8.53 16.94
C PRO A 153 -5.17 -9.30 16.60
N VAL A 154 -5.68 -10.02 17.58
CA VAL A 154 -6.92 -10.78 17.47
C VAL A 154 -7.83 -10.34 18.61
N ASP A 155 -9.10 -10.11 18.32
CA ASP A 155 -10.11 -9.82 19.32
C ASP A 155 -10.27 -11.01 20.27
N PRO A 156 -10.02 -10.85 21.59
CA PRO A 156 -10.18 -11.95 22.54
C PRO A 156 -11.62 -12.47 22.65
N ALA A 157 -12.62 -11.66 22.32
CA ALA A 157 -14.02 -12.06 22.41
C ALA A 157 -14.48 -12.89 21.19
N THR A 158 -14.11 -12.47 19.98
CA THR A 158 -14.62 -13.09 18.74
C THR A 158 -13.59 -13.92 17.98
N GLY A 159 -12.29 -13.83 18.34
CA GLY A 159 -11.20 -14.46 17.59
C GLY A 159 -10.93 -13.82 16.22
N ARG A 160 -11.56 -12.68 15.90
CA ARG A 160 -11.37 -12.00 14.61
C ARG A 160 -10.08 -11.19 14.60
N PRO A 161 -9.31 -11.22 13.50
CA PRO A 161 -8.12 -10.39 13.40
C PRO A 161 -8.48 -8.91 13.26
N GLU A 162 -7.57 -8.04 13.70
CA GLU A 162 -7.62 -6.62 13.33
C GLU A 162 -7.42 -6.50 11.82
N VAL A 163 -8.33 -5.81 11.14
CA VAL A 163 -8.24 -5.54 9.71
C VAL A 163 -8.31 -4.05 9.47
N THR A 164 -7.70 -3.64 8.36
CA THR A 164 -7.58 -2.23 7.99
C THR A 164 -8.02 -2.03 6.55
N ILE A 165 -8.82 -1.01 6.29
CA ILE A 165 -9.23 -0.59 4.95
C ILE A 165 -8.68 0.83 4.70
N PRO A 166 -7.60 0.99 3.90
CA PRO A 166 -6.92 2.26 3.70
C PRO A 166 -7.69 3.17 2.73
N LEU A 167 -8.79 3.79 3.20
CA LEU A 167 -9.66 4.64 2.36
C LEU A 167 -8.93 5.82 1.73
N GLY A 168 -7.89 6.35 2.40
CA GLY A 168 -7.05 7.42 1.86
C GLY A 168 -6.22 7.04 0.63
N GLU A 169 -6.11 5.76 0.28
CA GLU A 169 -5.55 5.32 -1.01
C GLU A 169 -6.53 5.50 -2.17
N PHE A 170 -7.83 5.47 -1.89
CA PHE A 170 -8.89 5.69 -2.86
C PHE A 170 -9.13 7.18 -3.07
N ASP A 171 -9.23 7.92 -1.97
CA ASP A 171 -9.38 9.36 -1.95
C ASP A 171 -8.68 9.96 -0.72
N PRO A 172 -7.61 10.76 -0.87
CA PRO A 172 -6.94 11.40 0.25
C PRO A 172 -7.86 12.28 1.11
N LEU A 173 -8.97 12.76 0.54
CA LEU A 173 -9.97 13.59 1.23
C LEU A 173 -11.29 12.83 1.45
N TRP A 174 -11.25 11.50 1.51
CA TRP A 174 -12.45 10.64 1.58
C TRP A 174 -13.43 11.04 2.69
N GLN A 175 -12.92 11.51 3.83
CA GLN A 175 -13.73 11.94 4.98
C GLN A 175 -14.71 13.07 4.64
N ARG A 176 -14.38 13.90 3.65
CA ARG A 176 -15.22 15.03 3.18
C ARG A 176 -16.11 14.67 1.99
N GLY A 177 -15.99 13.46 1.45
CA GLY A 177 -16.75 13.00 0.29
C GLY A 177 -17.71 11.87 0.64
N ARG A 178 -18.22 11.20 -0.41
CA ARG A 178 -19.24 10.14 -0.30
C ARG A 178 -18.87 9.00 0.65
N MET A 179 -17.60 8.58 0.66
CA MET A 179 -17.12 7.58 1.64
C MET A 179 -17.27 8.08 3.08
N GLY A 180 -16.95 9.35 3.34
CA GLY A 180 -17.15 9.98 4.63
C GLY A 180 -18.62 10.17 5.00
N ASP A 181 -19.51 10.36 4.02
CA ASP A 181 -20.97 10.39 4.25
C ASP A 181 -21.46 9.02 4.76
N TRP A 182 -21.04 7.92 4.13
CA TRP A 182 -21.35 6.57 4.61
C TRP A 182 -20.87 6.33 6.04
N VAL A 183 -19.61 6.70 6.34
CA VAL A 183 -19.06 6.53 7.69
C VAL A 183 -19.82 7.39 8.70
N ARG A 184 -20.16 8.64 8.37
CA ARG A 184 -20.99 9.49 9.25
C ARG A 184 -22.39 8.92 9.47
N HIS A 185 -22.98 8.29 8.47
CA HIS A 185 -24.32 7.71 8.57
C HIS A 185 -24.34 6.50 9.53
N HIS A 186 -23.42 5.56 9.35
CA HIS A 186 -23.42 4.31 10.14
C HIS A 186 -22.59 4.37 11.43
N ARG A 187 -21.55 5.22 11.46
CA ARG A 187 -20.60 5.38 12.58
C ARG A 187 -20.29 6.86 12.85
N PRO A 188 -21.31 7.66 13.18
CA PRO A 188 -21.13 9.09 13.48
C PRO A 188 -20.15 9.32 14.65
N ASP A 189 -20.10 8.37 15.60
CA ASP A 189 -19.20 8.38 16.75
C ASP A 189 -17.71 8.43 16.37
N LEU A 190 -17.35 7.95 15.18
CA LEU A 190 -15.96 7.90 14.72
C LEU A 190 -15.48 9.19 14.04
N MET A 191 -16.39 10.07 13.62
CA MET A 191 -16.08 11.25 12.80
C MET A 191 -16.00 12.56 13.60
N GLY A 192 -16.27 12.51 14.91
CA GLY A 192 -16.33 13.68 15.80
C GLY A 192 -15.14 13.85 16.75
N ARG A 193 -13.98 13.24 16.46
CA ARG A 193 -12.74 13.39 17.23
C ARG A 193 -11.64 14.03 16.43
#